data_AF-A0A818F0G7-F1
#
_entry.id   AF-A0A818F0G7-F1
#
_cell.length_a   1.000
_cell.length_b   1.000
_cell.length_c   1.000
_cell.angle_alpha   90.00
_cell.angle_beta   90.00
_cell.angle_gamma   90.00
#
_symmetry.space_group_name_H-M   'P 1'
#
loop_
_entity.id
_entity.type
_entity.pdbx_description
1 polymer ?
#
loop_
_entity_poly.entity_id
_entity_poly.type
_entity_poly.pdbx_seq_one_letter_code
_entity_poly.pdbx_strand_id
1 'polypeptide(L)'
;MGSIAIAGECIKWLRDNLGLIPDSKSTQTIAASVEDTGGVYFVPAFSGLFAPYWRSDARGLIMGMTQYTTKAHIVRAALEGICYQTREIIDAMYVDSGVRLSKLKVDGGMANNTLFLQMLADIVGINVDTPRLFETTALGAALAAGKAKGIDLFKLNPENEIETGMTSYIPRIQGKQREENFSAWKKAVIKSFDRPTPPFDTENQGTKRDDKTHLSSTTVAWITLTGAFGVLLYMASRNNKSHLF
;
A
#
# COMPACT_ATOMS: atom_id res chain seq x y z
N MET A 1 9.29 -2.27 -7.78
CA MET A 1 7.96 -2.74 -7.36
C MET A 1 7.84 -2.45 -5.87
N GLY A 2 7.11 -1.40 -5.50
CA GLY A 2 6.74 -1.19 -4.10
C GLY A 2 5.49 -2.02 -3.83
N SER A 3 5.56 -2.98 -2.92
CA SER A 3 4.39 -3.76 -2.51
C SER A 3 4.01 -3.38 -1.09
N ILE A 4 2.73 -3.11 -0.87
CA ILE A 4 2.16 -2.84 0.45
C ILE A 4 1.50 -4.12 0.93
N ALA A 5 2.32 -5.08 1.36
CA ALA A 5 1.83 -6.36 1.89
C ALA A 5 0.92 -6.17 3.13
N ILE A 6 1.16 -5.09 3.88
CA ILE A 6 0.53 -4.79 5.16
C ILE A 6 -0.95 -4.40 5.02
N ALA A 7 -1.41 -3.96 3.83
CA ALA A 7 -2.79 -3.48 3.64
C ALA A 7 -3.84 -4.56 3.95
N GLY A 8 -3.68 -5.75 3.38
CA GLY A 8 -4.59 -6.87 3.62
C GLY A 8 -4.48 -7.44 5.03
N GLU A 9 -3.26 -7.46 5.59
CA GLU A 9 -3.00 -7.94 6.94
C GLU A 9 -3.62 -7.02 8.00
N CYS A 10 -3.58 -5.71 7.80
CA CYS A 10 -4.19 -4.74 8.71
C CYS A 10 -5.71 -4.93 8.81
N ILE A 11 -6.39 -5.10 7.68
CA ILE A 11 -7.84 -5.34 7.67
C ILE A 11 -8.16 -6.71 8.29
N LYS A 12 -7.37 -7.75 8.00
CA LYS A 12 -7.53 -9.06 8.65
C LYS A 12 -7.33 -8.96 10.17
N TRP A 13 -6.32 -8.23 10.62
CA TRP A 13 -6.05 -8.03 12.05
C TRP A 13 -7.19 -7.28 12.77
N LEU A 14 -7.77 -6.25 12.13
CA LEU A 14 -8.95 -5.56 12.67
C LEU A 14 -10.16 -6.48 12.85
N ARG A 15 -10.32 -7.45 11.95
CA ARG A 15 -11.40 -8.44 11.97
C ARG A 15 -11.13 -9.54 13.00
N ASP A 16 -10.00 -10.22 12.86
CA ASP A 16 -9.70 -11.47 13.56
C ASP A 16 -9.19 -11.23 14.98
N ASN A 17 -8.41 -10.17 15.20
CA ASN A 17 -7.78 -9.92 16.50
C ASN A 17 -8.57 -8.91 17.34
N LEU A 18 -9.01 -7.79 16.75
CA LEU A 18 -9.76 -6.77 17.49
C LEU A 18 -11.29 -6.93 17.41
N GLY A 19 -11.82 -7.72 16.47
CA GLY A 19 -13.26 -7.89 16.30
C GLY A 19 -14.01 -6.60 15.96
N LEU A 20 -13.33 -5.59 15.40
CA LEU A 20 -13.95 -4.28 15.11
C LEU A 20 -14.83 -4.29 13.87
N ILE A 21 -14.55 -5.22 12.94
CA ILE A 21 -15.28 -5.41 11.71
C ILE A 21 -15.70 -6.88 11.58
N PRO A 22 -16.93 -7.20 11.13
CA PRO A 22 -17.34 -8.57 10.87
C PRO A 22 -16.65 -9.18 9.64
N ASP A 23 -16.39 -8.37 8.62
CA ASP A 23 -15.79 -8.80 7.35
C ASP A 23 -15.09 -7.63 6.64
N SER A 24 -14.25 -7.91 5.65
CA SER A 24 -13.48 -6.87 4.95
C SER A 24 -14.35 -5.90 4.15
N LYS A 25 -15.55 -6.28 3.69
CA LYS A 25 -16.46 -5.40 2.94
C LYS A 25 -17.12 -4.38 3.86
N SER A 26 -17.41 -4.78 5.09
CA SER A 26 -17.99 -3.89 6.11
C SER A 26 -17.11 -2.68 6.46
N THR A 27 -15.79 -2.77 6.20
CA THR A 27 -14.83 -1.68 6.41
C THR A 27 -15.26 -0.38 5.75
N GLN A 28 -15.83 -0.43 4.54
CA GLN A 28 -16.29 0.76 3.84
C GLN A 28 -17.44 1.43 4.59
N THR A 29 -18.49 0.68 4.93
CA THR A 29 -19.68 1.19 5.61
C THR A 29 -19.34 1.76 6.99
N ILE A 30 -18.46 1.07 7.74
CA ILE A 30 -18.03 1.50 9.07
C ILE A 30 -17.16 2.75 8.99
N ALA A 31 -16.19 2.80 8.08
CA ALA A 31 -15.33 3.97 7.91
C ALA A 31 -16.09 5.19 7.33
N ALA A 32 -17.17 4.96 6.57
CA ALA A 32 -18.02 6.01 6.03
C ALA A 32 -19.02 6.57 7.06
N SER A 33 -19.20 5.93 8.22
CA SER A 33 -20.10 6.43 9.27
C SER A 33 -19.52 7.58 10.07
N VAL A 34 -18.26 7.95 9.82
CA VAL A 34 -17.56 9.09 10.40
C VAL A 34 -16.98 9.95 9.27
N GLU A 35 -16.94 11.26 9.48
CA GLU A 35 -16.44 12.20 8.47
C GLU A 35 -14.91 12.11 8.34
N ASP A 36 -14.20 11.96 9.46
CA ASP A 36 -12.75 11.89 9.56
C ASP A 36 -12.27 10.83 10.58
N THR A 37 -10.96 10.79 10.83
CA THR A 37 -10.34 9.89 11.83
C THR A 37 -10.45 10.42 13.26
N GLY A 38 -11.00 11.61 13.49
CA GLY A 38 -11.05 12.25 14.81
C GLY A 38 -9.67 12.50 15.42
N GLY A 39 -8.65 12.69 14.58
CA GLY A 39 -7.25 12.84 15.00
C GLY A 39 -6.53 11.52 15.30
N VAL A 40 -7.17 10.37 15.05
CA VAL A 40 -6.58 9.05 15.24
C VAL A 40 -5.65 8.71 14.07
N TYR A 41 -4.44 8.28 14.39
CA TYR A 41 -3.48 7.74 13.43
C TYR A 41 -3.20 6.28 13.77
N PHE A 42 -3.25 5.41 12.78
CA PHE A 42 -2.90 4.00 12.95
C PHE A 42 -1.74 3.62 12.03
N VAL A 43 -0.58 3.36 12.63
CA VAL A 43 0.62 2.84 11.96
C VAL A 43 0.61 1.30 12.04
N PRO A 44 0.31 0.56 10.95
CA PRO A 44 0.20 -0.90 10.98
C PRO A 44 1.57 -1.60 10.84
N ALA A 45 2.54 -1.27 11.68
CA ALA A 45 3.89 -1.85 11.64
C ALA A 45 3.99 -3.22 12.36
N PHE A 46 3.10 -4.17 12.06
CA PHE A 46 3.05 -5.46 12.78
C PHE A 46 4.34 -6.29 12.64
N SER A 47 4.95 -6.25 11.46
CA SER A 47 6.20 -6.94 11.12
C SER A 47 7.38 -5.97 10.98
N GLY A 48 7.27 -4.78 11.59
CA GLY A 48 8.15 -3.64 11.32
C GLY A 48 7.67 -2.81 10.13
N LEU A 49 8.49 -1.82 9.76
CA LEU A 49 8.29 -0.96 8.60
C LEU A 49 9.35 -1.25 7.56
N PHE A 50 8.89 -1.47 6.32
CA PHE A 50 9.76 -1.64 5.16
C PHE A 50 10.18 -0.27 4.59
N ALA A 51 10.41 -0.19 3.28
CA ALA A 51 10.69 1.08 2.61
C ALA A 51 9.63 2.15 2.97
N PRO A 52 10.04 3.40 3.25
CA PRO A 52 11.41 3.93 3.21
C PRO A 52 12.23 3.75 4.51
N TYR A 53 11.63 3.26 5.59
CA TYR A 53 12.23 3.32 6.93
C TYR A 53 13.15 2.15 7.27
N TRP A 54 12.88 0.95 6.77
CA TRP A 54 13.67 -0.26 7.05
C TRP A 54 13.90 -0.52 8.55
N ARG A 55 12.83 -0.39 9.34
CA ARG A 55 12.84 -0.53 10.80
C ARG A 55 12.11 -1.79 11.23
N SER A 56 12.87 -2.85 11.53
CA SER A 56 12.33 -4.13 12.04
C SER A 56 11.86 -4.05 13.50
N ASP A 57 12.30 -3.02 14.24
CA ASP A 57 11.93 -2.74 15.62
C ASP A 57 10.61 -1.97 15.74
N ALA A 58 10.13 -1.36 14.65
CA ALA A 58 8.86 -0.64 14.64
C ALA A 58 7.68 -1.59 14.96
N ARG A 59 6.66 -1.10 15.66
CA ARG A 59 5.46 -1.89 16.02
C ARG A 59 4.18 -1.14 15.72
N GLY A 60 3.08 -1.90 15.60
CA GLY A 60 1.75 -1.36 15.40
C GLY A 60 1.41 -0.31 16.47
N LEU A 61 1.02 0.90 16.05
CA LEU A 61 0.73 2.02 16.95
C LEU A 61 -0.60 2.66 16.56
N ILE A 62 -1.50 2.80 17.53
CA ILE A 62 -2.69 3.67 17.42
C ILE A 62 -2.46 4.86 18.34
N MET A 63 -2.49 6.07 17.79
CA MET A 63 -2.24 7.33 18.50
C MET A 63 -3.38 8.32 18.26
N GLY A 64 -3.58 9.26 19.19
CA GLY A 64 -4.55 10.36 19.02
C GLY A 64 -5.97 10.03 19.49
N MET A 65 -6.14 8.97 20.28
CA MET A 65 -7.45 8.61 20.83
C MET A 65 -7.90 9.62 21.88
N THR A 66 -9.18 9.99 21.81
CA THR A 66 -9.88 10.79 22.81
C THR A 66 -11.13 10.04 23.29
N GLN A 67 -11.85 10.56 24.28
CA GLN A 67 -13.13 9.99 24.72
C GLN A 67 -14.20 9.92 23.62
N TYR A 68 -14.05 10.70 22.54
CA TYR A 68 -14.96 10.70 21.39
C TYR A 68 -14.62 9.61 20.36
N THR A 69 -13.44 8.99 20.47
CA THR A 69 -12.99 7.99 19.51
C THR A 69 -13.86 6.74 19.58
N THR A 70 -14.47 6.42 18.45
CA THR A 70 -15.27 5.21 18.25
C THR A 70 -14.52 4.18 17.38
N LYS A 71 -15.04 2.95 17.31
CA LYS A 71 -14.50 1.92 16.41
C LYS A 71 -14.41 2.38 14.95
N ALA A 72 -15.36 3.22 14.50
CA ALA A 72 -15.38 3.72 13.14
C ALA A 72 -14.17 4.59 12.83
N HIS A 73 -13.73 5.42 13.78
CA HIS A 73 -12.51 6.24 13.65
C HIS A 73 -11.25 5.38 13.55
N ILE A 74 -11.17 4.27 14.30
CA ILE A 74 -10.02 3.34 14.23
C ILE A 74 -9.97 2.64 12.87
N VAL A 75 -11.13 2.17 12.38
CA VAL A 75 -11.24 1.54 11.06
C VAL A 75 -10.89 2.53 9.95
N ARG A 76 -11.34 3.79 10.07
CA ARG A 76 -10.99 4.87 9.14
C ARG A 76 -9.48 5.17 9.18
N ALA A 77 -8.89 5.27 10.36
CA ALA A 77 -7.47 5.51 10.55
C ALA A 77 -6.59 4.38 9.99
N ALA A 78 -7.06 3.14 10.03
CA ALA A 78 -6.39 2.01 9.40
C ALA A 78 -6.32 2.17 7.88
N LEU A 79 -7.44 2.54 7.24
CA LEU A 79 -7.49 2.79 5.81
C LEU A 79 -6.60 3.97 5.40
N GLU A 80 -6.63 5.06 6.16
CA GLU A 80 -5.75 6.21 5.92
C GLU A 80 -4.27 5.85 6.13
N GLY A 81 -3.95 5.05 7.14
CA GLY A 81 -2.59 4.55 7.38
C GLY A 81 -2.01 3.81 6.18
N ILE A 82 -2.82 2.96 5.54
CA ILE A 82 -2.44 2.26 4.30
C ILE A 82 -2.20 3.26 3.16
N CYS A 83 -3.03 4.30 3.04
CA CYS A 83 -2.86 5.35 2.03
C CYS A 83 -1.58 6.16 2.26
N TYR A 84 -1.25 6.49 3.52
CA TYR A 84 -0.01 7.19 3.86
C TYR A 84 1.22 6.33 3.57
N GLN A 85 1.21 5.04 3.89
CA GLN A 85 2.30 4.13 3.52
C GLN A 85 2.48 4.06 2.00
N THR A 86 1.37 4.08 1.25
CA THR A 86 1.42 4.12 -0.22
C THR A 86 2.12 5.38 -0.72
N ARG A 87 1.77 6.53 -0.12
CA ARG A 87 2.40 7.81 -0.43
C ARG A 87 3.89 7.79 -0.11
N GLU A 88 4.31 7.23 1.02
CA GLU A 88 5.74 7.15 1.39
C GLU A 88 6.56 6.37 0.37
N ILE A 89 6.01 5.28 -0.17
CA ILE A 89 6.65 4.51 -1.24
C ILE A 89 6.74 5.33 -2.52
N ILE A 90 5.67 6.04 -2.89
CA ILE A 90 5.64 6.90 -4.09
C ILE A 90 6.68 8.04 -3.97
N ASP A 91 6.76 8.67 -2.80
CA ASP A 91 7.74 9.71 -2.53
C ASP A 91 9.18 9.16 -2.58
N ALA A 92 9.43 7.97 -2.02
CA ALA A 92 10.72 7.29 -2.12
C ALA A 92 11.09 6.97 -3.58
N MET A 93 10.14 6.46 -4.36
CA MET A 93 10.35 6.19 -5.79
C MET A 93 10.65 7.46 -6.58
N TYR A 94 10.06 8.60 -6.23
CA TYR A 94 10.40 9.88 -6.85
C TYR A 94 11.84 10.28 -6.52
N VAL A 95 12.28 10.12 -5.27
CA VAL A 95 13.66 10.44 -4.86
C VAL A 95 14.66 9.58 -5.63
N ASP A 96 14.37 8.29 -5.81
CA ASP A 96 15.28 7.36 -6.50
C ASP A 96 15.30 7.55 -8.03
N SER A 97 14.16 7.89 -8.65
CA SER A 97 14.03 7.95 -10.12
C SER A 97 14.06 9.36 -10.71
N GLY A 98 13.76 10.39 -9.91
CA GLY A 98 13.53 11.76 -10.39
C GLY A 98 12.22 11.96 -11.17
N VAL A 99 11.41 10.90 -11.39
CA VAL A 99 10.20 10.94 -12.22
C VAL A 99 8.95 11.06 -11.36
N ARG A 100 8.14 12.10 -11.58
CA ARG A 100 6.83 12.26 -10.94
C ARG A 100 5.82 11.28 -11.55
N LEU A 101 5.18 10.49 -10.71
CA LEU A 101 4.04 9.67 -11.10
C LEU A 101 2.83 10.56 -11.40
N SER A 102 2.21 10.35 -12.57
CA SER A 102 1.04 11.11 -13.01
C SER A 102 -0.29 10.42 -12.69
N LYS A 103 -0.27 9.08 -12.54
CA LYS A 103 -1.44 8.25 -12.32
C LYS A 103 -1.06 6.98 -11.55
N LEU A 104 -1.94 6.54 -10.66
CA LEU A 104 -1.81 5.30 -9.91
C LEU A 104 -2.88 4.32 -10.37
N LYS A 105 -2.49 3.12 -10.81
CA LYS A 105 -3.45 2.05 -11.08
C LYS A 105 -3.49 1.10 -9.89
N VAL A 106 -4.69 0.80 -9.40
CA VAL A 106 -4.91 -0.01 -8.22
C VAL A 106 -5.78 -1.20 -8.59
N ASP A 107 -5.38 -2.39 -8.13
CA ASP A 107 -6.15 -3.62 -8.25
C ASP A 107 -6.23 -4.38 -6.91
N GLY A 108 -6.95 -5.51 -6.92
CA GLY A 108 -7.07 -6.39 -5.77
C GLY A 108 -8.28 -6.10 -4.87
N GLY A 109 -8.40 -6.86 -3.77
CA GLY A 109 -9.61 -6.86 -2.94
C GLY A 109 -10.01 -5.49 -2.37
N MET A 110 -9.04 -4.64 -2.06
CA MET A 110 -9.24 -3.28 -1.55
C MET A 110 -9.74 -2.30 -2.62
N ALA A 111 -9.56 -2.60 -3.92
CA ALA A 111 -10.09 -1.80 -5.01
C ALA A 111 -11.63 -1.84 -5.09
N ASN A 112 -12.29 -2.76 -4.36
CA ASN A 112 -13.74 -2.75 -4.20
C ASN A 112 -14.23 -1.68 -3.20
N ASN A 113 -13.33 -1.08 -2.41
CA ASN A 113 -13.68 -0.06 -1.44
C ASN A 113 -13.52 1.33 -2.06
N THR A 114 -14.64 1.94 -2.45
CA THR A 114 -14.64 3.24 -3.14
C THR A 114 -14.18 4.37 -2.24
N LEU A 115 -14.45 4.28 -0.94
CA LEU A 115 -13.98 5.25 0.05
C LEU A 115 -12.45 5.19 0.17
N PHE A 116 -11.88 3.99 0.21
CA PHE A 116 -10.43 3.79 0.23
C PHE A 116 -9.77 4.38 -1.02
N LEU A 117 -10.29 4.08 -2.21
CA LEU A 117 -9.73 4.60 -3.47
C LEU A 117 -9.75 6.13 -3.52
N GLN A 118 -10.82 6.74 -3.02
CA GLN A 118 -10.92 8.19 -2.95
C GLN A 118 -9.94 8.78 -1.92
N MET A 119 -9.82 8.19 -0.72
CA MET A 119 -8.81 8.61 0.27
C MET A 119 -7.39 8.47 -0.26
N LEU A 120 -7.12 7.41 -1.03
CA LEU A 120 -5.83 7.18 -1.65
C LEU A 120 -5.48 8.28 -2.65
N ALA A 121 -6.43 8.65 -3.53
CA ALA A 121 -6.25 9.78 -4.44
C ALA A 121 -6.04 11.09 -3.66
N ASP A 122 -6.85 11.30 -2.62
CA ASP A 122 -6.81 12.50 -1.79
C ASP A 122 -5.47 12.65 -1.03
N ILE A 123 -4.89 11.55 -0.53
CA ILE A 123 -3.64 11.52 0.24
C ILE A 123 -2.41 11.55 -0.66
N VAL A 124 -2.37 10.75 -1.73
CA VAL A 124 -1.22 10.68 -2.65
C VAL A 124 -1.18 11.92 -3.53
N GLY A 125 -2.34 12.47 -3.88
CA GLY A 125 -2.43 13.68 -4.68
C GLY A 125 -2.30 13.50 -6.19
N ILE A 126 -2.48 12.27 -6.67
CA ILE A 126 -2.51 11.92 -8.10
C ILE A 126 -3.78 11.13 -8.39
N ASN A 127 -4.15 11.05 -9.67
CA ASN A 127 -5.34 10.32 -10.07
C ASN A 127 -5.16 8.82 -9.81
N VAL A 128 -6.18 8.20 -9.22
CA VAL A 128 -6.22 6.76 -8.96
C VAL A 128 -7.23 6.11 -9.89
N ASP A 129 -6.78 5.13 -10.66
CA ASP A 129 -7.63 4.34 -11.55
C ASP A 129 -7.80 2.94 -11.02
N THR A 130 -9.04 2.44 -11.08
CA THR A 130 -9.33 1.02 -10.89
C THR A 130 -9.98 0.45 -12.16
N PRO A 131 -9.52 -0.70 -12.67
CA PRO A 131 -10.22 -1.39 -13.74
C PRO A 131 -11.56 -1.93 -13.23
N ARG A 132 -12.57 -2.02 -14.12
CA ARG A 132 -13.83 -2.72 -13.81
C ARG A 132 -13.66 -4.24 -13.73
N LEU A 133 -12.59 -4.78 -14.33
CA LEU A 133 -12.22 -6.20 -14.24
C LEU A 133 -11.16 -6.37 -13.14
N PHE A 134 -11.53 -7.03 -12.04
CA PHE A 134 -10.73 -7.03 -10.80
C PHE A 134 -9.56 -8.03 -10.77
N GLU A 135 -9.49 -8.97 -11.73
CA GLU A 135 -8.40 -9.97 -11.79
C GLU A 135 -7.40 -9.69 -12.90
N THR A 136 -6.68 -8.57 -12.75
CA THR A 136 -5.54 -8.17 -13.60
C THR A 136 -4.43 -9.21 -13.62
N THR A 137 -4.17 -9.90 -12.50
CA THR A 137 -3.16 -10.97 -12.41
C THR A 137 -3.51 -12.18 -13.27
N ALA A 138 -4.75 -12.66 -13.17
CA ALA A 138 -5.22 -13.79 -13.99
C ALA A 138 -5.24 -13.42 -15.47
N LEU A 139 -5.67 -12.19 -15.78
CA LEU A 139 -5.61 -11.63 -17.14
C LEU A 139 -4.18 -11.59 -17.67
N GLY A 140 -3.21 -11.11 -16.88
CA GLY A 140 -1.80 -11.06 -17.26
C GLY A 140 -1.22 -12.45 -17.58
N ALA A 141 -1.54 -13.46 -16.76
CA ALA A 141 -1.14 -14.84 -17.01
C ALA A 141 -1.77 -15.41 -18.29
N ALA A 142 -3.06 -15.16 -18.51
CA ALA A 142 -3.77 -15.59 -19.72
C ALA A 142 -3.21 -14.93 -20.99
N LEU A 143 -2.89 -13.63 -20.94
CA LEU A 143 -2.27 -12.89 -22.05
C LEU A 143 -0.89 -13.44 -22.39
N ALA A 144 -0.06 -13.71 -21.38
CA ALA A 144 1.28 -14.29 -21.59
C ALA A 144 1.18 -15.69 -22.22
N ALA A 145 0.28 -16.54 -21.73
CA ALA A 145 0.06 -17.88 -22.26
C ALA A 145 -0.52 -17.87 -23.68
N GLY A 146 -1.49 -16.98 -23.95
CA GLY A 146 -2.08 -16.80 -25.28
C GLY A 146 -1.04 -16.37 -26.31
N LYS A 147 -0.23 -15.36 -25.97
CA LYS A 147 0.87 -14.88 -26.83
C LYS A 147 1.90 -15.96 -27.12
N ALA A 148 2.27 -16.77 -26.13
CA ALA A 148 3.19 -17.89 -26.32
C ALA A 148 2.65 -18.99 -27.27
N LYS A 149 1.32 -19.13 -27.37
CA LYS A 149 0.65 -20.06 -28.29
C LYS A 149 0.27 -19.43 -29.63
N GLY A 150 0.63 -18.17 -29.88
CA GLY A 150 0.22 -17.43 -31.07
C GLY A 150 -1.28 -17.12 -31.11
N ILE A 151 -1.98 -17.24 -29.98
CA ILE A 151 -3.38 -16.88 -29.84
C ILE A 151 -3.43 -15.40 -29.46
N ASP A 152 -3.87 -14.58 -30.40
CA ASP A 152 -4.02 -13.13 -30.20
C ASP A 152 -5.32 -12.85 -29.43
N LEU A 153 -5.34 -13.24 -28.15
CA LEU A 153 -6.51 -13.09 -27.27
C LEU A 153 -6.92 -11.61 -27.12
N PHE A 154 -5.95 -10.69 -27.17
CA PHE A 154 -6.15 -9.25 -27.11
C PHE A 154 -5.05 -8.51 -27.87
N LYS A 155 -5.44 -7.49 -28.65
CA LYS A 155 -4.48 -6.55 -29.25
C LYS A 155 -3.90 -5.64 -28.17
N LEU A 156 -2.68 -5.94 -27.74
CA LEU A 156 -1.87 -5.05 -26.88
C LEU A 156 -1.39 -3.85 -27.70
N ASN A 157 -2.28 -2.93 -28.04
CA ASN A 157 -1.87 -1.62 -28.55
C ASN A 157 -1.46 -0.74 -27.37
N PRO A 158 -0.27 -0.12 -27.37
CA PRO A 158 0.14 0.82 -26.32
C PRO A 158 -0.78 2.05 -26.22
N GLU A 159 -1.57 2.31 -27.26
CA GLU A 159 -2.52 3.42 -27.37
C GLU A 159 -3.95 3.02 -26.98
N ASN A 160 -4.26 1.73 -26.99
CA ASN A 160 -5.53 1.23 -26.50
C ASN A 160 -5.35 0.95 -25.02
N GLU A 161 -5.68 1.94 -24.17
CA GLU A 161 -6.13 1.60 -22.82
C GLU A 161 -7.18 0.50 -23.00
N ILE A 162 -6.97 -0.66 -22.37
CA ILE A 162 -7.95 -1.75 -22.40
C ILE A 162 -9.29 -1.10 -22.05
N GLU A 163 -10.26 -1.12 -22.97
CA GLU A 163 -11.62 -0.55 -22.84
C GLU A 163 -12.45 -1.26 -21.74
N THR A 164 -11.79 -1.86 -20.76
CA THR A 164 -12.38 -2.21 -19.47
C THR A 164 -12.61 -0.92 -18.71
N GLY A 165 -13.76 -0.26 -18.96
CA GLY A 165 -14.16 1.02 -18.37
C GLY A 165 -13.54 1.26 -16.99
N MET A 166 -12.55 2.14 -16.94
CA MET A 166 -11.84 2.46 -15.70
C MET A 166 -12.65 3.49 -14.93
N THR A 167 -12.70 3.32 -13.60
CA THR A 167 -13.20 4.36 -12.71
C THR A 167 -11.99 5.15 -12.21
N SER A 168 -11.96 6.45 -12.50
CA SER A 168 -10.91 7.35 -12.02
C SER A 168 -11.38 8.16 -10.82
N TYR A 169 -10.55 8.20 -9.79
CA TYR A 169 -10.73 9.00 -8.57
C TYR A 169 -9.76 10.17 -8.61
N ILE A 170 -10.30 11.39 -8.50
CA ILE A 170 -9.55 12.64 -8.59
C ILE A 170 -9.32 13.17 -7.17
N PRO A 171 -8.12 13.66 -6.83
CA PRO A 171 -7.87 14.28 -5.53
C PRO A 171 -8.77 15.50 -5.29
N ARG A 172 -9.50 15.50 -4.18
CA ARG A 172 -10.43 16.55 -3.75
C ARG A 172 -9.88 17.41 -2.62
N ILE A 173 -8.89 16.92 -1.88
CA ILE A 173 -8.26 17.63 -0.75
C ILE A 173 -7.20 18.62 -1.26
N GLN A 174 -7.18 19.83 -0.69
CA GLN A 174 -6.19 20.86 -0.99
C GLN A 174 -4.77 20.42 -0.57
N GLY A 175 -3.76 20.86 -1.34
CA GLY A 175 -2.36 20.48 -1.09
C GLY A 175 -1.86 20.80 0.32
N LYS A 176 -2.28 21.95 0.90
CA LYS A 176 -1.87 22.34 2.25
C LYS A 176 -2.36 21.35 3.32
N GLN A 177 -3.66 21.06 3.34
CA GLN A 177 -4.25 20.12 4.29
C GLN A 177 -3.64 18.72 4.16
N ARG A 178 -3.37 18.30 2.92
CA ARG A 178 -2.73 17.02 2.62
C ARG A 178 -1.34 16.92 3.25
N GLU A 179 -0.53 17.98 3.16
CA GLU A 179 0.81 18.02 3.78
C GLU A 179 0.76 18.09 5.30
N GLU A 180 -0.20 18.81 5.87
CA GLU A 180 -0.38 18.88 7.33
C GLU A 180 -0.71 17.49 7.90
N ASN A 181 -1.68 16.80 7.30
CA ASN A 181 -2.05 15.44 7.69
C ASN A 181 -0.88 14.46 7.52
N PHE A 182 -0.12 14.58 6.42
CA PHE A 182 1.03 13.73 6.18
C PHE A 182 2.19 14.01 7.14
N SER A 183 2.40 15.27 7.54
CA SER A 183 3.37 15.60 8.59
C SER A 183 2.99 14.99 9.93
N ALA A 184 1.71 15.03 10.30
CA ALA A 184 1.20 14.39 11.50
C ALA A 184 1.35 12.85 11.44
N TRP A 185 1.08 12.24 10.28
CA TRP A 185 1.38 10.82 10.04
C TRP A 185 2.85 10.49 10.29
N LYS A 186 3.80 11.24 9.72
CA LYS A 186 5.24 10.99 9.94
C LYS A 186 5.62 11.08 11.42
N LYS A 187 5.01 11.99 12.18
CA LYS A 187 5.20 12.05 13.64
C LYS A 187 4.72 10.76 14.32
N ALA A 188 3.56 10.24 13.93
CA ALA A 188 3.07 8.96 14.45
C ALA A 188 4.01 7.80 14.08
N VAL A 189 4.54 7.77 12.85
CA VAL A 189 5.53 6.76 12.42
C VAL A 189 6.79 6.82 13.26
N ILE A 190 7.36 8.01 13.49
CA ILE A 190 8.55 8.15 14.35
C ILE A 190 8.28 7.65 15.77
N LYS A 191 7.07 7.85 16.30
CA LYS A 191 6.66 7.33 17.61
C LYS A 191 6.46 5.82 17.64
N SER A 192 6.34 5.18 16.47
CA SER A 192 6.34 3.72 16.36
C SER A 192 7.74 3.12 16.44
N PHE A 193 8.79 3.95 16.32
CA PHE A 193 10.18 3.52 16.50
C PHE A 193 10.49 3.40 17.99
N ASP A 194 11.39 2.48 18.31
CA ASP A 194 11.93 2.30 19.66
C ASP A 194 10.95 1.72 20.69
N ARG A 195 11.14 0.41 20.92
CA ARG A 195 10.42 -0.34 21.95
C ARG A 195 11.02 -0.02 23.32
N PRO A 196 10.23 0.15 24.39
CA PRO A 196 10.72 -0.22 25.71
C PRO A 196 10.89 -1.74 25.73
N THR A 197 12.15 -2.21 25.70
CA THR A 197 12.46 -3.63 25.90
C THR A 197 11.77 -4.12 27.17
N PRO A 198 10.98 -5.20 27.13
CA PRO A 198 10.48 -5.82 28.34
C PRO A 198 11.70 -6.22 29.16
N PRO A 199 11.67 -6.05 30.49
CA PRO A 199 12.71 -6.64 31.32
C PRO A 199 12.64 -8.17 31.17
N PHE A 200 13.65 -8.73 30.51
CA PHE A 200 14.07 -10.14 30.44
C PHE A 200 13.21 -11.17 29.67
N ASP A 201 13.90 -11.88 28.77
CA ASP A 201 14.05 -13.36 28.79
C ASP A 201 15.43 -13.71 28.21
N THR A 202 16.45 -13.81 29.07
CA THR A 202 17.78 -14.36 28.74
C THR A 202 17.85 -15.87 28.96
N GLU A 203 16.80 -16.61 28.59
CA GLU A 203 16.79 -18.07 28.66
C GLU A 203 16.30 -18.69 27.35
N ASN A 204 17.14 -18.57 26.30
CA ASN A 204 17.32 -19.63 25.29
C ASN A 204 18.42 -19.29 24.28
N GLN A 205 19.62 -18.93 24.76
CA GLN A 205 20.83 -19.08 23.94
C GLN A 205 21.54 -20.37 24.34
N GLY A 206 21.04 -21.47 23.80
CA GLY A 206 21.57 -22.80 23.99
C GLY A 206 21.48 -23.62 22.70
N THR A 207 22.18 -23.21 21.65
CA THR A 207 22.79 -24.12 20.67
C THR A 207 23.69 -23.34 19.72
N LYS A 208 25.00 -23.39 19.99
CA LYS A 208 26.03 -23.13 18.97
C LYS A 208 25.83 -24.12 17.83
N ARG A 209 25.70 -23.61 16.60
CA ARG A 209 26.10 -24.33 15.39
C ARG A 209 27.16 -23.49 14.69
N ASP A 210 28.41 -23.78 15.04
CA ASP A 210 29.54 -23.55 14.16
C ASP A 210 29.54 -24.72 13.16
N ASP A 211 29.40 -24.46 11.86
CA ASP A 211 30.46 -24.81 10.93
C ASP A 211 30.26 -24.18 9.53
N LYS A 212 31.41 -23.90 8.93
CA LYS A 212 31.66 -23.18 7.69
C LYS A 212 31.05 -23.87 6.48
N THR A 213 30.41 -23.10 5.60
CA THR A 213 30.36 -23.41 4.17
C THR A 213 30.66 -22.17 3.34
N HIS A 214 31.62 -22.33 2.44
CA HIS A 214 32.18 -21.33 1.54
C HIS A 214 31.08 -20.63 0.70
N LEU A 215 31.06 -19.31 0.73
CA LEU A 215 30.26 -18.48 -0.16
C LEU A 215 30.96 -18.39 -1.52
N SER A 216 30.67 -19.32 -2.44
CA SER A 216 31.01 -19.12 -3.86
C SER A 216 29.99 -18.16 -4.46
N SER A 217 30.47 -17.04 -4.99
CA SER A 217 29.69 -16.10 -5.78
C SER A 217 28.98 -16.81 -6.93
N THR A 218 27.79 -16.32 -7.29
CA THR A 218 26.89 -16.80 -8.35
C THR A 218 26.00 -17.97 -7.92
N THR A 219 24.77 -17.67 -7.47
CA THR A 219 23.51 -18.37 -7.86
C THR A 219 22.31 -17.60 -7.30
N VAL A 220 21.66 -16.87 -8.21
CA VAL A 220 20.22 -16.58 -8.32
C VAL A 220 19.35 -16.80 -7.08
N ALA A 221 18.93 -15.69 -6.45
CA ALA A 221 17.87 -15.69 -5.44
C ALA A 221 16.50 -15.86 -6.12
N TRP A 222 15.88 -17.02 -5.91
CA TRP A 222 14.45 -17.23 -6.14
C TRP A 222 13.69 -16.62 -4.96
N ILE A 223 12.94 -15.54 -5.20
CA ILE A 223 11.95 -15.03 -4.25
C ILE A 223 10.61 -15.64 -4.64
N THR A 224 10.11 -16.52 -3.78
CA THR A 224 8.82 -17.18 -3.89
C THR A 224 7.68 -16.16 -3.77
N LEU A 225 6.75 -16.24 -4.71
CA LEU A 225 5.57 -15.39 -4.82
C LEU A 225 4.51 -15.89 -3.85
N THR A 226 4.31 -15.19 -2.73
CA THR A 226 3.11 -15.37 -1.89
C THR A 226 2.29 -14.07 -1.90
N GLY A 227 1.25 -14.08 -2.73
CA GLY A 227 0.03 -13.26 -2.63
C GLY A 227 0.22 -11.82 -2.17
N ALA A 228 0.90 -11.00 -2.97
CA ALA A 228 1.09 -9.59 -2.70
C ALA A 228 0.21 -8.75 -3.62
N PHE A 229 -0.44 -7.72 -3.08
CA PHE A 229 -1.11 -6.67 -3.83
C PHE A 229 -0.19 -6.15 -4.94
N GLY A 230 -0.71 -6.16 -6.18
CA GLY A 230 -0.02 -5.64 -7.36
C GLY A 230 -0.42 -4.19 -7.58
N VAL A 231 0.22 -3.24 -6.88
CA VAL A 231 0.09 -1.84 -7.31
C VAL A 231 0.92 -1.67 -8.58
N LEU A 232 0.25 -1.74 -9.73
CA LEU A 232 0.91 -1.56 -11.03
C LEU A 232 1.10 -0.06 -11.30
N LEU A 233 2.26 0.46 -10.94
CA LEU A 233 2.64 1.84 -11.21
C LEU A 233 2.98 1.99 -12.70
N TYR A 234 2.06 2.59 -13.47
CA TYR A 234 2.29 2.90 -14.88
C TYR A 234 2.84 4.33 -15.02
N MET A 235 4.11 4.46 -15.43
CA MET A 235 4.72 5.75 -15.74
C MET A 235 4.35 6.19 -17.17
N ALA A 236 3.30 6.98 -17.31
CA ALA A 236 3.04 7.70 -18.55
C ALA A 236 3.89 8.98 -18.59
N SER A 237 5.07 8.92 -19.22
CA SER A 237 5.85 10.11 -19.56
C SER A 237 5.15 10.86 -20.70
N ARG A 238 4.44 11.96 -20.37
CA ARG A 238 3.97 12.91 -21.38
C ARG A 238 5.16 13.74 -21.85
N ASN A 239 5.84 13.27 -22.88
CA ASN A 239 6.85 14.05 -23.58
C ASN A 239 6.12 15.06 -24.48
N ASN A 240 5.81 16.23 -23.94
CA ASN A 240 5.32 17.35 -24.75
C ASN A 240 6.51 18.06 -25.40
N LYS A 241 6.85 17.65 -26.62
CA LYS A 241 7.62 18.49 -27.55
C LYS A 241 6.93 18.45 -28.90
N SER A 242 5.95 19.33 -29.08
CA SER A 242 5.56 19.83 -30.39
C SER A 242 6.26 21.18 -30.63
N HIS A 243 6.78 21.31 -31.86
CA HIS A 243 7.30 22.52 -32.52
C HIS A 243 8.63 23.12 -32.05
N LEU A 244 9.69 22.89 -32.83
CA LEU A 244 10.46 23.95 -33.49
C LEU A 244 11.38 23.35 -34.57
N PHE A 245 11.20 23.87 -35.80
CA PHE A 245 11.89 23.66 -37.08
C PHE A 245 11.50 22.43 -37.91
#